data_AF-A0A1I2KDL3-F1
#
_entry.id   AF-A0A1I2KDL3-F1
#
_cell.length_a   1.000
_cell.length_b   1.000
_cell.length_c   1.000
_cell.angle_alpha   90.00
_cell.angle_beta   90.00
_cell.angle_gamma   90.00
#
_symmetry.space_group_name_H-M   'P 1'
#
loop_
_entity.id
_entity.type
_entity.pdbx_description
1 polymer ?
#
loop_
_entity_poly.entity_id
_entity_poly.type
_entity_poly.pdbx_seq_one_letter_code
_entity_poly.pdbx_strand_id
1 'polypeptide(L)'
;DIRRRSAIEPAIGHMKNDGRLRRNWLKGTDGDAFHALLCGCGHNLRMILRKLRLLLAQISADLMSSLNLAIRRQSRWQLTSL
;
A
#
# COMPACT_ATOMS: atom_id res chain seq x y z
N ASP A 1 -11.90 12.67 -19.83
CA ASP A 1 -10.96 13.34 -18.92
C ASP A 1 -11.56 13.70 -17.55
N ILE A 2 -12.86 14.00 -17.46
CA ILE A 2 -13.57 14.37 -16.20
C ILE A 2 -13.45 13.32 -15.08
N ARG A 3 -13.53 12.01 -15.41
CA ARG A 3 -13.51 10.93 -14.40
C ARG A 3 -12.23 10.85 -13.57
N ARG A 4 -11.07 11.30 -14.08
CA ARG A 4 -9.82 11.31 -13.31
C ARG A 4 -9.78 12.48 -12.34
N ARG A 5 -10.26 13.67 -12.74
CA ARG A 5 -10.39 14.83 -11.85
C ARG A 5 -11.39 14.59 -10.72
N SER A 6 -12.54 13.96 -11.02
CA SER A 6 -13.54 13.61 -10.01
C SER A 6 -13.08 12.60 -8.97
N ALA A 7 -12.01 11.83 -9.24
CA ALA A 7 -11.40 10.94 -8.24
C ALA A 7 -10.33 11.65 -7.39
N ILE A 8 -9.78 12.77 -7.88
CA ILE A 8 -8.77 13.58 -7.19
C ILE A 8 -9.44 14.55 -6.19
N GLU A 9 -10.57 15.15 -6.56
CA GLU A 9 -11.36 16.04 -5.69
C GLU A 9 -11.71 15.44 -4.33
N PRO A 10 -12.25 14.20 -4.22
CA PRO A 10 -12.50 13.57 -2.92
C PRO A 10 -11.19 13.26 -2.17
N ALA A 11 -10.10 12.90 -2.85
CA ALA A 11 -8.81 12.69 -2.20
C ALA A 11 -8.22 14.00 -1.61
N ILE A 12 -8.38 15.12 -2.32
CA ILE A 12 -8.02 16.46 -1.83
C ILE A 12 -8.95 16.89 -0.69
N GLY A 13 -10.26 16.62 -0.80
CA GLY A 13 -11.24 16.88 0.25
C GLY A 13 -10.92 16.13 1.55
N HIS A 14 -10.59 14.84 1.45
CA HIS A 14 -10.14 14.02 2.57
C HIS A 14 -8.84 14.56 3.19
N MET A 15 -7.82 14.91 2.37
CA MET A 15 -6.60 15.53 2.90
C MET A 15 -6.85 16.86 3.62
N LYS A 16 -7.78 17.69 3.14
CA LYS A 16 -8.18 18.94 3.80
C LYS A 16 -8.95 18.69 5.11
N ASN A 17 -9.83 17.70 5.14
CA ASN A 17 -10.73 17.43 6.28
C ASN A 17 -10.10 16.56 7.39
N ASP A 18 -9.12 15.71 7.06
CA ASP A 18 -8.40 14.83 8.02
C ASP A 18 -7.51 15.61 9.02
N GLY A 19 -7.64 16.93 9.11
CA GLY A 19 -7.06 17.76 10.17
C GLY A 19 -5.55 17.94 10.11
N ARG A 20 -4.84 17.28 9.17
CA ARG A 20 -3.39 17.42 9.03
C ARG A 20 -2.99 18.75 8.42
N LEU A 21 -3.76 19.33 7.49
CA LEU A 21 -3.47 20.65 6.92
C LEU A 21 -3.74 21.83 7.89
N ARG A 22 -4.51 21.63 8.96
CA ARG A 22 -4.90 22.70 9.90
C ARG A 22 -3.87 22.95 11.01
N ARG A 23 -2.97 22.00 11.27
CA ARG A 23 -1.84 22.15 12.21
C ARG A 23 -0.54 22.23 11.42
N ASN A 24 -0.32 23.35 10.74
CA ASN A 24 1.01 23.66 10.26
C ASN A 24 1.89 24.13 11.45
N TRP A 25 2.96 23.40 11.72
CA TRP A 25 3.99 23.79 12.71
C TRP A 25 5.15 24.57 12.09
N LEU A 26 5.21 24.67 10.76
CA LEU A 26 6.16 25.49 10.01
C LEU A 26 5.61 26.92 9.88
N LYS A 27 6.41 27.93 10.23
CA LYS A 27 5.96 29.34 10.16
C LYS A 27 5.85 29.81 8.71
N GLY A 28 4.74 30.51 8.40
CA GLY A 28 4.56 31.27 7.16
C GLY A 28 4.02 30.48 5.97
N THR A 29 3.76 31.20 4.88
CA THR A 29 3.17 30.70 3.62
C THR A 29 4.00 29.58 2.97
N ASP A 30 5.33 29.65 3.10
CA ASP A 30 6.23 28.62 2.56
C ASP A 30 6.08 27.31 3.34
N GLY A 31 5.93 27.41 4.67
CA GLY A 31 5.65 26.27 5.54
C GLY A 31 4.34 25.57 5.19
N ASP A 32 3.29 26.35 4.89
CA ASP A 32 1.99 25.81 4.47
C ASP A 32 2.10 25.06 3.12
N ALA A 33 2.87 25.61 2.18
CA ALA A 33 3.12 24.99 0.88
C ALA A 33 3.87 23.65 1.01
N PHE A 34 4.94 23.60 1.80
CA PHE A 34 5.68 22.37 2.08
C PHE A 34 4.82 21.35 2.82
N HIS A 35 3.98 21.78 3.75
CA HIS A 35 3.11 20.89 4.49
C HIS A 35 2.05 20.24 3.59
N ALA A 36 1.45 21.01 2.68
CA ALA A 36 0.53 20.48 1.67
C ALA A 36 1.21 19.46 0.75
N LEU A 37 2.42 19.78 0.28
CA LEU A 37 3.23 18.88 -0.54
C LEU A 37 3.56 17.57 0.19
N LEU A 38 4.07 17.66 1.42
CA LEU A 38 4.42 16.49 2.24
C LEU A 38 3.20 15.65 2.61
N CYS A 39 2.05 16.27 2.87
CA CYS A 39 0.81 15.55 3.14
C CYS A 39 0.38 14.72 1.93
N GLY A 40 0.41 15.32 0.73
CA GLY A 40 0.14 14.63 -0.53
C GLY A 40 1.13 13.52 -0.83
N CYS A 41 2.43 13.78 -0.71
CA CYS A 41 3.48 12.78 -0.86
C CYS A 41 3.31 11.62 0.14
N GLY A 42 3.05 11.92 1.41
CA GLY A 42 2.83 10.92 2.45
C GLY A 42 1.57 10.07 2.23
N HIS A 43 0.53 10.62 1.61
CA HIS A 43 -0.64 9.84 1.19
C HIS A 43 -0.29 8.86 0.06
N ASN A 44 0.39 9.33 -0.99
CA ASN A 44 0.82 8.49 -2.11
C ASN A 44 1.79 7.39 -1.68
N LEU A 45 2.77 7.71 -0.83
CA LEU A 45 3.71 6.73 -0.27
C LEU A 45 3.00 5.66 0.55
N ARG A 46 1.99 6.02 1.36
CA ARG A 46 1.19 5.04 2.11
C ARG A 46 0.44 4.07 1.19
N MET A 47 -0.08 4.54 0.06
CA MET A 47 -0.73 3.67 -0.93
C MET A 47 0.27 2.70 -1.57
N ILE A 48 1.45 3.18 -1.96
CA ILE A 48 2.51 2.34 -2.54
C ILE A 48 2.95 1.27 -1.54
N LEU A 49 3.22 1.67 -0.29
CA LEU A 49 3.65 0.74 0.76
C LEU A 49 2.58 -0.30 1.10
N ARG A 50 1.28 0.03 1.02
CA ARG A 50 0.19 -0.96 1.19
C ARG A 50 0.20 -1.99 0.07
N LYS A 51 0.35 -1.55 -1.19
CA LYS A 51 0.44 -2.47 -2.33
C LYS A 51 1.66 -3.38 -2.23
N LEU A 52 2.83 -2.83 -1.88
CA LEU A 52 4.05 -3.61 -1.67
C LEU A 52 3.87 -4.66 -0.56
N ARG A 53 3.26 -4.29 0.57
CA ARG A 53 2.96 -5.26 1.65
C ARG A 53 2.07 -6.41 1.19
N LEU A 54 1.03 -6.11 0.41
CA LEU A 54 0.14 -7.14 -0.14
C LEU A 54 0.88 -8.07 -1.11
N LEU A 55 1.70 -7.51 -2.01
CA LEU A 55 2.51 -8.29 -2.95
C LEU A 55 3.48 -9.23 -2.22
N LEU A 56 4.18 -8.72 -1.19
CA LEU A 56 5.08 -9.53 -0.38
C LEU A 56 4.34 -10.65 0.35
N ALA A 57 3.16 -10.37 0.91
CA ALA A 57 2.33 -11.38 1.55
C ALA A 57 1.89 -12.46 0.55
N GLN A 58 1.47 -12.08 -0.66
CA GLN A 58 1.10 -13.02 -1.73
C GLN A 58 2.28 -13.93 -2.12
N ILE A 59 3.45 -13.35 -2.37
CA ILE A 59 4.68 -14.11 -2.70
C ILE A 59 5.01 -15.10 -1.59
N SER A 60 4.93 -14.68 -0.32
CA SER A 60 5.19 -15.58 0.82
C SER A 60 4.19 -16.74 0.91
N ALA A 61 2.91 -16.48 0.62
CA ALA A 61 1.87 -17.50 0.65
C ALA A 61 2.04 -18.51 -0.48
N ASP A 62 2.35 -18.04 -1.69
CA ASP A 62 2.59 -18.89 -2.86
C ASP A 62 3.84 -19.76 -2.67
N LEU A 63 4.89 -19.20 -2.08
CA LEU A 63 6.10 -19.95 -1.73
C LEU A 63 5.79 -21.06 -0.72
N MET A 64 5.04 -20.72 0.34
CA MET A 64 4.65 -21.70 1.36
C MET A 64 3.74 -22.80 0.79
N SER A 65 2.81 -22.44 -0.10
CA SER A 65 1.96 -23.40 -0.81
C SER A 65 2.79 -24.34 -1.68
N SER A 66 3.75 -23.80 -2.44
CA SER A 66 4.64 -24.57 -3.31
C SER A 66 5.50 -25.57 -2.54
N LEU A 67 6.05 -25.14 -1.40
CA LEU A 67 6.81 -26.02 -0.49
C LEU A 67 5.93 -27.13 0.08
N ASN A 68 4.73 -26.80 0.57
CA ASN A 68 3.78 -27.79 1.08
C ASN A 68 3.38 -28.82 0.02
N LEU A 69 3.16 -28.38 -1.23
CA LEU A 69 2.86 -29.28 -2.33
C LEU A 69 4.06 -30.19 -2.65
N ALA A 70 5.28 -29.67 -2.66
CA ALA A 70 6.49 -30.45 -2.88
C ALA A 70 6.66 -31.56 -1.82
N ILE A 71 6.46 -31.22 -0.54
CA ILE A 71 6.50 -32.19 0.56
C ILE A 71 5.42 -33.27 0.37
N ARG A 72 4.17 -32.87 0.09
CA ARG A 72 3.06 -33.83 -0.14
C ARG A 72 3.31 -34.73 -1.34
N ARG A 73 3.94 -34.22 -2.40
CA ARG A 73 4.34 -35.03 -3.56
C ARG A 73 5.37 -36.08 -3.13
N GLN A 74 6.42 -35.69 -2.43
CA GLN A 74 7.45 -36.62 -1.95
C GLN A 74 6.85 -37.75 -1.09
N SER A 75 5.97 -37.43 -0.14
CA SER A 75 5.33 -38.44 0.71
C SER A 75 4.42 -39.39 -0.06
N ARG A 76 3.75 -38.92 -1.12
CA ARG A 76 2.91 -39.76 -1.99
C ARG A 76 3.76 -40.78 -2.75
N TRP A 77 4.89 -40.35 -3.30
CA TRP A 77 5.78 -41.25 -4.04
C TRP A 77 6.31 -42.40 -3.17
N GLN A 78 6.61 -42.14 -1.90
CA GLN A 78 7.07 -43.18 -0.96
C GLN A 78 6.00 -44.23 -0.60
N LEU A 79 4.72 -43.84 -0.56
CA LEU A 79 3.62 -44.77 -0.26
C LEU A 79 3.21 -45.63 -1.46
N THR A 80 3.45 -45.15 -2.69
CA THR A 80 3.16 -45.91 -3.93
C THR A 80 4.29 -46.84 -4.37
N SER A 81 5.45 -46.77 -3.72
CA SER A 81 6.64 -47.58 -4.03
C SER A 81 6.84 -48.79 -3.08
N LEU A 82 5.85 -49.10 -2.24
CA LEU A 82 5.73 -50.33 -1.44
C LEU A 82 4.68 -51.24 -2.08
#